data_AF-A0A401Z992-F1
#
_entry.id   AF-A0A401Z992-F1
#
_cell.length_a   1.000
_cell.length_b   1.000
_cell.length_c   1.000
_cell.angle_alpha   90.00
_cell.angle_beta   90.00
_cell.angle_gamma   90.00
#
_symmetry.space_group_name_H-M   'P 1'
#
loop_
_entity.id
_entity.type
_entity.pdbx_description
1 polymer ?
#
loop_
_entity_poly.entity_id
_entity_poly.type
_entity_poly.pdbx_seq_one_letter_code
_entity_poly.pdbx_strand_id
1 'polypeptide(L)'
;MLQPPMSEQPVDHQPDPKASPPPRVNWWIRHTSSGWDQPQDTIEQREKTRRSRLMAWIFLAMLLCLVAYIPAIFSDRASAITVVATTICVLIAIVLNRKGFVTIAGTFLVVLTIAAVMAVIVGSTDGKIHLVYLPAFDILVVSVILGASILPRYAAFIIALVNVILIYTDLLLQPWSPDLHQAIAQYGMPVIAGRPVTILIVAAIIAFLWTRGMDQAIRRADRAEELRALEQRFKESEAEHARLIEEFIRNVITAVEALANGLEGTVQLPPNHPLQGQAAFVNTQLKQFYKLKQSNSIANEQTLHAARILLTMLQRINNDRVMINGLDPRQFTTQVPVIDEIARYLYYFLHGQHVPQQSAVAGPYGAGVSPSQQRFTNPNQHTTNPNRRSMYPNQQSW
;
A
#
# COMPACT_ATOMS: atom_id res chain seq x y z
N MET A 1 37.55 -5.00 -15.41
CA MET A 1 37.51 -4.31 -14.10
C MET A 1 36.09 -3.86 -13.88
N LEU A 2 35.34 -4.55 -13.02
CA LEU A 2 33.96 -4.24 -12.69
C LEU A 2 33.97 -3.07 -11.69
N GLN A 3 33.26 -1.98 -12.00
CA GLN A 3 33.06 -0.88 -11.05
C GLN A 3 32.37 -1.43 -9.80
N PRO A 4 32.88 -1.13 -8.59
CA PRO A 4 32.21 -1.52 -7.36
C PRO A 4 30.81 -0.87 -7.31
N PRO A 5 29.81 -1.56 -6.75
CA PRO A 5 28.49 -0.98 -6.58
C PRO A 5 28.64 0.32 -5.78
N MET A 6 28.13 1.42 -6.33
CA MET A 6 28.06 2.70 -5.62
C MET A 6 27.37 2.44 -4.29
N SER A 7 28.13 2.61 -3.21
CA SER A 7 27.62 2.60 -1.85
C SER A 7 26.49 3.62 -1.78
N GLU A 8 25.25 3.16 -1.66
CA GLU A 8 24.10 3.99 -1.33
C GLU A 8 24.47 4.77 -0.06
N GLN A 9 24.75 6.07 -0.22
CA GLN A 9 24.87 6.94 0.93
C GLN A 9 23.54 6.88 1.66
N PRO A 10 23.52 6.58 2.97
CA PRO A 10 22.29 6.59 3.74
C PRO A 10 21.67 7.98 3.59
N VAL A 11 20.52 8.04 2.93
CA VAL A 11 19.74 9.27 2.79
C VAL A 11 19.39 9.70 4.20
N ASP A 12 20.05 10.76 4.67
CA ASP A 12 19.81 11.32 5.99
C ASP A 12 18.39 11.90 5.97
N HIS A 13 17.43 11.11 6.49
CA HIS A 13 16.05 11.54 6.63
C HIS A 13 15.99 12.62 7.70
N GLN A 14 16.26 13.86 7.30
CA GLN A 14 16.03 15.02 8.12
C GLN A 14 14.54 15.00 8.52
N PRO A 15 14.23 14.86 9.82
CA PRO A 15 12.86 14.72 10.27
C PRO A 15 12.07 15.94 9.86
N ASP A 16 11.00 15.71 9.09
CA ASP A 16 10.17 16.74 8.50
C ASP A 16 9.68 17.71 9.61
N PRO A 17 10.10 18.99 9.61
CA PRO A 17 9.87 19.91 10.73
C PRO A 17 8.39 20.24 10.98
N LYS A 18 7.48 19.71 10.16
CA LYS A 18 6.02 19.81 10.30
C LYS A 18 5.34 18.51 10.74
N ALA A 19 6.08 17.50 11.18
CA ALA A 19 5.47 16.28 11.70
C ALA A 19 4.51 16.62 12.84
N SER A 20 3.22 16.33 12.63
CA SER A 20 2.19 16.54 13.65
C SER A 20 2.59 15.77 14.91
N PRO A 21 2.42 16.35 16.11
CA PRO A 21 2.76 15.67 17.34
C PRO A 21 2.07 14.31 17.37
N PRO A 22 2.76 13.24 17.81
CA PRO A 22 2.21 11.90 17.76
C PRO A 22 0.88 11.89 18.54
N PRO A 23 -0.18 11.26 17.99
CA PRO A 23 -1.47 11.22 18.66
C PRO A 23 -1.30 10.62 20.06
N ARG A 24 -1.91 11.24 21.07
CA ARG A 24 -1.85 10.76 22.45
C ARG A 24 -2.44 9.36 22.53
N VAL A 25 -1.58 8.35 22.61
CA VAL A 25 -1.99 6.95 22.70
C VAL A 25 -2.69 6.72 24.05
N ASN A 26 -3.84 6.06 24.02
CA ASN A 26 -4.58 5.69 25.23
C ASN A 26 -3.68 4.88 26.18
N TRP A 27 -3.61 5.32 27.44
CA TRP A 27 -2.77 4.70 28.47
C TRP A 27 -3.03 3.20 28.61
N TRP A 28 -4.27 2.74 28.46
CA TRP A 28 -4.62 1.32 28.57
C TRP A 28 -3.94 0.50 27.48
N ILE A 29 -4.04 0.95 26.22
CA ILE A 29 -3.43 0.30 25.06
C ILE A 29 -1.91 0.23 25.24
N ARG A 30 -1.30 1.29 25.79
CA ARG A 30 0.14 1.34 26.07
C ARG A 30 0.62 0.24 27.03
N HIS A 31 -0.21 -0.13 28.01
CA HIS A 31 0.16 -1.12 29.03
C HIS A 31 -0.23 -2.56 28.66
N THR A 32 -1.16 -2.74 27.72
CA THR A 32 -1.78 -4.05 27.46
C THR A 32 -1.56 -4.58 26.05
N SER A 33 -1.17 -3.73 25.10
CA SER A 33 -0.85 -4.15 23.71
C SER A 33 0.65 -4.16 23.44
N SER A 34 1.08 -5.00 22.50
CA SER A 34 2.47 -5.06 22.00
C SER A 34 2.67 -4.19 20.75
N GLY A 35 3.89 -3.72 20.52
CA GLY A 35 4.29 -3.10 19.24
C GLY A 35 3.65 -1.74 18.98
N TRP A 36 3.25 -1.01 20.03
CA TRP A 36 2.70 0.34 19.90
C TRP A 36 3.77 1.39 19.62
N ASP A 37 5.01 1.10 19.98
CA ASP A 37 6.20 1.94 19.91
C ASP A 37 7.13 1.58 18.74
N GLN A 38 6.95 0.41 18.13
CA GLN A 38 7.80 -0.06 17.03
C GLN A 38 7.25 0.37 15.66
N PRO A 39 8.12 0.80 14.73
CA PRO A 39 7.73 1.01 13.35
C PRO A 39 7.17 -0.28 12.75
N GLN A 40 6.11 -0.16 11.96
CA GLN A 40 5.37 -1.29 11.40
C GLN A 40 5.65 -1.38 9.91
N ASP A 41 6.84 -1.87 9.59
CA ASP A 41 7.37 -1.90 8.22
C ASP A 41 6.71 -3.00 7.38
N THR A 42 6.28 -4.08 8.04
CA THR A 42 5.64 -5.23 7.36
C THR A 42 4.14 -5.31 7.63
N ILE A 43 3.38 -5.82 6.65
CA ILE A 43 1.94 -6.07 6.78
C ILE A 43 1.64 -7.01 7.96
N GLU A 44 2.51 -8.01 8.19
CA GLU A 44 2.37 -8.95 9.29
C GLU A 44 2.50 -8.27 10.66
N GLN A 45 3.45 -7.34 10.83
CA GLN A 45 3.60 -6.54 12.05
C GLN A 45 2.38 -5.65 12.28
N ARG A 46 1.86 -4.99 11.24
CA ARG A 46 0.64 -4.16 11.32
C ARG A 46 -0.56 -4.98 11.78
N GLU A 47 -0.76 -6.15 11.17
CA GLU A 47 -1.83 -7.08 11.53
C GLU A 47 -1.69 -7.57 12.98
N LYS A 48 -0.48 -7.95 13.39
CA LYS A 48 -0.19 -8.39 14.75
C LYS A 48 -0.49 -7.30 15.77
N THR A 49 -0.07 -6.07 15.51
CA THR A 49 -0.36 -4.93 16.39
C THR A 49 -1.86 -4.61 16.42
N ARG A 50 -2.56 -4.68 15.29
CA ARG A 50 -4.02 -4.49 15.24
C ARG A 50 -4.73 -5.51 16.14
N ARG A 51 -4.40 -6.80 16.01
CA ARG A 51 -4.98 -7.86 16.84
C ARG A 51 -4.65 -7.68 18.32
N SER A 52 -3.43 -7.26 18.63
CA SER A 52 -3.02 -6.99 20.02
C SER A 52 -3.84 -5.84 20.65
N ARG A 53 -4.12 -4.78 19.89
CA ARG A 53 -4.97 -3.65 20.32
C ARG A 53 -6.44 -4.08 20.49
N LEU A 54 -6.97 -4.90 19.57
CA LEU A 54 -8.31 -5.46 19.71
C LEU A 54 -8.43 -6.30 20.98
N MET A 55 -7.45 -7.18 21.24
CA MET A 55 -7.42 -7.97 22.47
C MET A 55 -7.33 -7.12 23.73
N ALA A 56 -6.56 -6.03 23.72
CA ALA A 56 -6.53 -5.10 24.85
C ALA A 56 -7.93 -4.60 25.23
N TRP A 57 -8.76 -4.24 24.25
CA TRP A 57 -10.14 -3.82 24.50
C TRP A 57 -11.03 -4.96 24.98
N ILE A 58 -10.86 -6.16 24.43
CA ILE A 58 -11.58 -7.36 24.87
C ILE A 58 -11.24 -7.67 26.34
N PHE A 59 -9.97 -7.61 26.73
CA PHE A 59 -9.58 -7.81 28.13
C PHE A 59 -10.19 -6.77 29.05
N LEU A 60 -10.26 -5.50 28.64
CA LEU A 60 -10.91 -4.46 29.43
C LEU A 60 -12.40 -4.75 29.63
N ALA A 61 -13.10 -5.11 28.54
CA ALA A 61 -14.51 -5.50 28.62
C ALA A 61 -14.71 -6.71 29.53
N MET A 62 -13.83 -7.71 29.44
CA MET A 62 -13.92 -8.91 30.28
C MET A 62 -13.66 -8.61 31.76
N LEU A 63 -12.69 -7.74 32.07
CA LEU A 63 -12.47 -7.26 33.43
C LEU A 63 -13.69 -6.51 33.98
N LEU A 64 -14.35 -5.69 33.14
CA LEU A 64 -15.57 -4.99 33.54
C LEU A 64 -16.72 -5.97 33.81
N CYS A 65 -16.87 -7.02 32.99
CA CYS A 65 -17.81 -8.09 33.26
C CYS A 65 -17.50 -8.80 34.58
N LEU A 66 -16.24 -9.11 34.88
CA LEU A 66 -15.85 -9.74 36.15
C LEU A 66 -16.18 -8.85 37.36
N VAL A 67 -16.02 -7.52 37.24
CA VAL A 67 -16.46 -6.56 38.27
C VAL A 67 -17.98 -6.62 38.47
N ALA A 68 -18.76 -6.74 37.41
CA ALA A 68 -20.21 -6.89 37.51
C ALA A 68 -20.63 -8.20 38.21
N TYR A 69 -19.78 -9.23 38.20
CA TYR A 69 -20.01 -10.50 38.90
C TYR A 69 -19.62 -10.50 40.39
N ILE A 70 -19.10 -9.40 40.94
CA ILE A 70 -18.72 -9.30 42.35
C ILE A 70 -19.87 -9.69 43.33
N PRO A 71 -21.14 -9.31 43.12
CA PRO A 71 -22.22 -9.73 44.02
C PRO A 71 -22.35 -11.25 44.14
N ALA A 72 -22.13 -12.00 43.06
CA ALA A 72 -22.23 -13.46 43.05
C ALA A 72 -21.14 -14.14 43.90
N ILE A 73 -19.99 -13.48 44.08
CA ILE A 73 -18.90 -13.94 44.97
C ILE A 73 -19.40 -14.11 46.41
N PHE A 74 -20.32 -13.25 46.85
CA PHE A 74 -20.87 -13.30 48.21
C PHE A 74 -22.02 -14.30 48.37
N SER A 75 -22.63 -14.75 47.27
CA SER A 75 -23.75 -15.69 47.30
C SER A 75 -23.32 -17.14 47.34
N ASP A 76 -22.22 -17.49 46.65
CA ASP A 76 -21.76 -18.87 46.53
C ASP A 76 -20.22 -18.96 46.38
N ARG A 77 -19.64 -19.98 47.03
CA ARG A 77 -18.19 -20.22 47.06
C ARG A 77 -17.64 -20.67 45.71
N ALA A 78 -18.39 -21.45 44.93
CA ALA A 78 -17.93 -21.89 43.61
C ALA A 78 -17.84 -20.70 42.63
N SER A 79 -18.82 -19.80 42.70
CA SER A 79 -18.82 -18.53 41.99
C SER A 79 -17.61 -17.65 42.38
N ALA A 80 -17.31 -17.54 43.68
CA ALA A 80 -16.13 -16.81 44.15
C ALA A 80 -14.81 -17.37 43.58
N ILE A 81 -14.61 -18.68 43.66
CA ILE A 81 -13.40 -19.36 43.13
C ILE A 81 -13.30 -19.12 41.61
N THR A 82 -14.41 -19.24 40.89
CA THR A 82 -14.46 -19.06 39.43
C THR A 82 -14.08 -17.64 39.03
N VAL A 83 -14.63 -16.62 39.70
CA VAL A 83 -14.32 -15.20 39.41
C VAL A 83 -12.86 -14.88 39.69
N VAL A 84 -12.32 -15.34 40.83
CA VAL A 84 -10.91 -15.13 41.19
C VAL A 84 -9.98 -15.83 40.19
N ALA A 85 -10.22 -17.10 39.89
CA ALA A 85 -9.42 -17.87 38.93
C ALA A 85 -9.46 -17.24 37.53
N THR A 86 -10.65 -16.84 37.06
CA THR A 86 -10.81 -16.17 35.76
C THR A 86 -10.08 -14.84 35.73
N THR A 87 -10.12 -14.06 36.81
CA THR A 87 -9.39 -12.79 36.91
C THR A 87 -7.89 -13.01 36.76
N ILE A 88 -7.32 -13.98 37.50
CA ILE A 88 -5.89 -14.32 37.41
C ILE A 88 -5.53 -14.74 35.98
N CYS A 89 -6.34 -15.59 35.35
CA CYS A 89 -6.11 -16.04 33.99
C CYS A 89 -6.18 -14.88 32.97
N VAL A 90 -7.13 -13.94 33.10
CA VAL A 90 -7.19 -12.74 32.26
C VAL A 90 -5.94 -11.88 32.43
N LEU A 91 -5.44 -11.70 33.67
CA LEU A 91 -4.20 -10.97 33.91
C LEU A 91 -2.99 -11.63 33.25
N ILE A 92 -2.90 -12.97 33.29
CA ILE A 92 -1.86 -13.73 32.58
C ILE A 92 -1.99 -13.52 31.06
N ALA A 93 -3.21 -13.56 30.51
CA ALA A 93 -3.46 -13.32 29.09
C ALA A 93 -3.03 -11.91 28.65
N ILE A 94 -3.29 -10.89 29.49
CA ILE A 94 -2.82 -9.51 29.26
C ILE A 94 -1.29 -9.47 29.18
N VAL A 95 -0.59 -10.14 30.10
CA VAL A 95 0.89 -10.20 30.08
C VAL A 95 1.40 -10.89 28.80
N LEU A 96 0.77 -11.99 28.38
CA LEU A 96 1.12 -12.69 27.14
C LEU A 96 0.89 -11.82 25.90
N ASN A 97 -0.24 -11.10 25.84
CA ASN A 97 -0.53 -10.16 24.75
C ASN A 97 0.49 -9.02 24.70
N ARG A 98 0.85 -8.45 25.86
CA ARG A 98 1.87 -7.40 25.96
C ARG A 98 3.24 -7.87 25.47
N LYS A 99 3.60 -9.13 25.70
CA LYS A 99 4.83 -9.75 25.19
C LYS A 99 4.79 -10.08 23.68
N GLY A 100 3.67 -9.81 23.01
CA GLY A 100 3.51 -10.08 21.59
C GLY A 100 3.13 -11.53 21.26
N PHE A 101 2.80 -12.36 22.26
CA PHE A 101 2.27 -13.71 22.07
C PHE A 101 0.74 -13.67 21.84
N VAL A 102 0.31 -12.87 20.87
CA VAL A 102 -1.10 -12.54 20.61
C VAL A 102 -1.94 -13.79 20.36
N THR A 103 -1.46 -14.73 19.54
CA THR A 103 -2.20 -15.97 19.26
C THR A 103 -2.39 -16.83 20.51
N ILE A 104 -1.34 -16.99 21.32
CA ILE A 104 -1.39 -17.80 22.54
C ILE A 104 -2.34 -17.16 23.56
N ALA A 105 -2.24 -15.84 23.76
CA ALA A 105 -3.14 -15.11 24.63
C ALA A 105 -4.61 -15.20 24.17
N GLY A 106 -4.86 -15.14 22.86
CA GLY A 106 -6.19 -15.35 22.28
C GLY A 106 -6.74 -16.75 22.49
N THR A 107 -5.94 -17.78 22.21
CA THR A 107 -6.33 -19.18 22.46
C THR A 107 -6.59 -19.42 23.93
N PHE A 108 -5.74 -18.90 24.81
CA PHE A 108 -5.92 -19.01 26.26
C PHE A 108 -7.21 -18.35 26.74
N LEU A 109 -7.55 -17.17 26.21
CA LEU A 109 -8.81 -16.47 26.51
C LEU A 109 -10.04 -17.28 26.06
N VAL A 110 -10.01 -17.88 24.87
CA VAL A 110 -11.09 -18.74 24.36
C VAL A 110 -11.28 -19.96 25.27
N VAL A 111 -10.19 -20.66 25.58
CA VAL A 111 -10.22 -21.84 26.46
C VAL A 111 -10.73 -21.47 27.84
N LEU A 112 -10.28 -20.34 28.40
CA LEU A 112 -10.75 -19.83 29.68
C LEU A 112 -12.25 -19.54 29.67
N THR A 113 -12.75 -18.93 28.59
CA THR A 113 -14.18 -18.63 28.44
C THR A 113 -15.01 -19.91 28.42
N ILE A 114 -14.59 -20.92 27.66
CA ILE A 114 -15.25 -22.23 27.61
C ILE A 114 -15.20 -22.88 28.99
N ALA A 115 -14.03 -22.94 29.62
CA ALA A 115 -13.84 -23.54 30.92
C ALA A 115 -14.66 -22.87 32.02
N ALA A 116 -14.78 -21.54 32.00
CA ALA A 116 -15.60 -20.81 32.96
C ALA A 116 -17.09 -21.13 32.82
N VAL A 117 -17.61 -21.19 31.58
CA VAL A 117 -19.00 -21.59 31.34
C VAL A 117 -19.24 -23.02 31.78
N MET A 118 -18.36 -23.95 31.39
CA MET A 118 -18.48 -25.36 31.78
C MET A 118 -18.36 -25.54 33.30
N ALA A 119 -17.48 -24.80 33.97
CA ALA A 119 -17.34 -24.87 35.43
C ALA A 119 -18.61 -24.45 36.17
N VAL A 120 -19.35 -23.47 35.64
CA VAL A 120 -20.65 -23.06 36.21
C VAL A 120 -21.70 -24.14 36.03
N ILE A 121 -21.72 -24.83 34.89
CA ILE A 121 -22.71 -25.90 34.60
C ILE A 121 -22.40 -27.16 35.41
N VAL A 122 -21.13 -27.60 35.39
CA VAL A 122 -20.64 -28.79 36.13
C VAL A 122 -20.65 -28.57 37.64
N GLY A 123 -20.42 -27.33 38.09
CA GLY A 123 -20.37 -26.96 39.50
C GLY A 123 -21.73 -26.73 40.15
N SER A 124 -22.83 -27.21 39.57
CA SER A 124 -24.16 -27.11 40.17
C SER A 124 -24.19 -27.80 41.56
N THR A 125 -25.02 -27.29 42.48
CA THR A 125 -24.99 -27.66 43.90
C THR A 125 -25.17 -29.15 44.17
N ASP A 126 -25.87 -29.86 43.28
CA ASP A 126 -26.19 -31.29 43.44
C ASP A 126 -25.41 -32.17 42.44
N GLY A 127 -24.49 -31.58 41.66
CA GLY A 127 -23.77 -32.26 40.57
C GLY A 127 -24.68 -32.74 39.44
N LYS A 128 -25.87 -32.16 39.32
CA LYS A 128 -26.90 -32.48 38.31
C LYS A 128 -27.14 -31.30 37.38
N ILE A 129 -27.44 -31.57 36.12
CA ILE A 129 -27.85 -30.52 35.19
C ILE A 129 -29.31 -30.18 35.46
N HIS A 130 -29.56 -28.92 35.84
CA HIS A 130 -30.91 -28.34 35.96
C HIS A 130 -31.30 -27.58 34.70
N LEU A 131 -32.60 -27.49 34.43
CA LEU A 131 -33.14 -26.80 33.26
C LEU A 131 -32.72 -25.32 33.21
N VAL A 132 -32.54 -24.68 34.38
CA VAL A 132 -32.12 -23.28 34.52
C VAL A 132 -30.71 -23.01 33.98
N TYR A 133 -29.86 -24.03 33.89
CA TYR A 133 -28.49 -23.89 33.38
C TYR A 133 -28.39 -24.08 31.87
N LEU A 134 -29.42 -24.59 31.18
CA LEU A 134 -29.37 -24.77 29.72
C LEU A 134 -29.07 -23.48 28.95
N PRO A 135 -29.60 -22.29 29.31
CA PRO A 135 -29.21 -21.03 28.68
C PRO A 135 -27.72 -20.68 28.83
N ALA A 136 -27.00 -21.26 29.80
CA ALA A 136 -25.56 -21.03 29.93
C ALA A 136 -24.78 -21.62 28.75
N PHE A 137 -25.27 -22.68 28.10
CA PHE A 137 -24.68 -23.18 26.86
C PHE A 137 -24.75 -22.17 25.71
N ASP A 138 -25.77 -21.31 25.68
CA ASP A 138 -25.86 -20.25 24.67
C ASP A 138 -24.69 -19.25 24.81
N ILE A 139 -24.12 -19.09 26.02
CA ILE A 139 -22.97 -18.21 26.28
C ILE A 139 -21.69 -18.74 25.61
N LEU A 140 -21.60 -20.03 25.29
CA LEU A 140 -20.48 -20.59 24.52
C LEU A 140 -20.33 -19.92 23.14
N VAL A 141 -21.38 -19.26 22.63
CA VAL A 141 -21.29 -18.43 21.41
C VAL A 141 -20.26 -17.31 21.53
N VAL A 142 -20.06 -16.77 22.74
CA VAL A 142 -19.07 -15.72 23.00
C VAL A 142 -17.67 -16.23 22.69
N SER A 143 -17.36 -17.49 23.05
CA SER A 143 -16.06 -18.08 22.75
C SER A 143 -15.79 -18.23 21.25
N VAL A 144 -16.83 -18.48 20.44
CA VAL A 144 -16.74 -18.54 18.97
C VAL A 144 -16.43 -17.16 18.40
N ILE A 145 -17.15 -16.13 18.86
CA ILE A 145 -16.96 -14.74 18.42
C ILE A 145 -15.56 -14.23 18.81
N LEU A 146 -15.13 -14.51 20.04
CA LEU A 146 -13.78 -14.19 20.53
C LEU A 146 -12.72 -14.88 19.68
N GLY A 147 -12.89 -16.17 19.42
CA GLY A 147 -11.99 -16.95 18.58
C GLY A 147 -11.88 -16.39 17.17
N ALA A 148 -13.01 -16.11 16.51
CA ALA A 148 -13.02 -15.51 15.18
C ALA A 148 -12.32 -14.15 15.14
N SER A 149 -12.47 -13.34 16.19
CA SER A 149 -11.92 -11.98 16.22
C SER A 149 -10.40 -11.94 16.41
N ILE A 150 -9.81 -12.97 17.03
CA ILE A 150 -8.39 -12.96 17.44
C ILE A 150 -7.56 -14.00 16.68
N LEU A 151 -8.12 -15.20 16.49
CA LEU A 151 -7.46 -16.34 15.86
C LEU A 151 -7.69 -16.33 14.34
N PRO A 152 -7.00 -17.21 13.58
CA PRO A 152 -7.30 -17.36 12.16
C PRO A 152 -8.78 -17.67 11.93
N ARG A 153 -9.36 -17.13 10.85
CA ARG A 153 -10.78 -17.26 10.48
C ARG A 153 -11.41 -18.66 10.65
N TYR A 154 -10.65 -19.72 10.38
CA TYR A 154 -11.14 -21.10 10.46
C TYR A 154 -11.32 -21.59 11.91
N ALA A 155 -10.70 -20.92 12.88
CA ALA A 155 -10.80 -21.26 14.29
C ALA A 155 -12.24 -21.16 14.81
N ALA A 156 -13.07 -20.28 14.25
CA ALA A 156 -14.48 -20.16 14.63
C ALA A 156 -15.24 -21.50 14.50
N PHE A 157 -15.01 -22.23 13.41
CA PHE A 157 -15.63 -23.55 13.19
C PHE A 157 -15.07 -24.62 14.11
N ILE A 158 -13.76 -24.61 14.36
CA ILE A 158 -13.13 -25.56 15.29
C ILE A 158 -13.68 -25.36 16.71
N ILE A 159 -13.76 -24.11 17.17
CA ILE A 159 -14.27 -23.77 18.50
C ILE A 159 -15.76 -24.14 18.60
N ALA A 160 -16.57 -23.82 17.59
CA ALA A 160 -17.98 -24.21 17.57
C ALA A 160 -18.14 -25.75 17.62
N LEU A 161 -17.34 -26.49 16.86
CA LEU A 161 -17.35 -27.95 16.89
C LEU A 161 -16.98 -28.50 18.28
N VAL A 162 -15.93 -27.96 18.89
CA VAL A 162 -15.53 -28.34 20.27
C VAL A 162 -16.66 -28.04 21.25
N ASN A 163 -17.31 -26.87 21.16
CA ASN A 163 -18.42 -26.51 22.04
C ASN A 163 -19.63 -27.43 21.83
N VAL A 164 -19.95 -27.82 20.59
CA VAL A 164 -21.01 -28.80 20.30
C VAL A 164 -20.68 -30.14 20.95
N ILE A 165 -19.45 -30.63 20.81
CA ILE A 165 -19.00 -31.87 21.46
C ILE A 165 -19.12 -31.76 22.98
N LEU A 166 -18.72 -30.64 23.58
CA LEU A 166 -18.82 -30.41 25.02
C LEU A 166 -20.28 -30.41 25.48
N ILE A 167 -21.19 -29.74 24.77
CA ILE A 167 -22.63 -29.74 25.09
C ILE A 167 -23.18 -31.16 25.13
N TYR A 168 -22.95 -31.95 24.08
CA TYR A 168 -23.44 -33.33 24.04
C TYR A 168 -22.77 -34.22 25.10
N THR A 169 -21.47 -34.05 25.32
CA THR A 169 -20.72 -34.82 26.33
C THR A 169 -21.28 -34.53 27.73
N ASP A 170 -21.53 -33.26 28.05
CA ASP A 170 -22.06 -32.84 29.34
C ASP A 170 -23.48 -33.38 29.56
N LEU A 171 -24.36 -33.21 28.57
CA LEU A 171 -25.74 -33.71 28.62
C LEU A 171 -25.84 -35.23 28.68
N LEU A 172 -24.87 -35.98 28.15
CA LEU A 172 -24.87 -37.45 28.18
C LEU A 172 -24.22 -38.03 29.44
N LEU A 173 -23.20 -37.38 29.99
CA LEU A 173 -22.43 -37.92 31.12
C LEU A 173 -22.93 -37.45 32.48
N GLN A 174 -23.53 -36.26 32.58
CA GLN A 174 -24.01 -35.76 33.87
C GLN A 174 -25.41 -36.30 34.22
N PRO A 175 -25.68 -36.55 35.51
CA PRO A 175 -27.01 -36.92 35.96
C PRO A 175 -28.01 -35.76 35.77
N TRP A 176 -29.21 -36.07 35.31
CA TRP A 176 -30.25 -35.07 35.08
C TRP A 176 -31.11 -34.84 36.32
N SER A 177 -31.50 -33.60 36.54
CA SER A 177 -32.49 -33.25 37.54
C SER A 177 -33.91 -33.71 37.13
N PRO A 178 -34.89 -33.75 38.06
CA PRO A 178 -36.27 -34.13 37.73
C PRO A 178 -36.95 -33.20 36.71
N ASP A 179 -36.68 -31.90 36.78
CA ASP A 179 -37.18 -30.89 35.85
C ASP A 179 -36.61 -31.11 34.43
N LEU A 180 -35.33 -31.44 34.31
CA LEU A 180 -34.73 -31.75 33.02
C LEU A 180 -35.27 -33.08 32.45
N HIS A 181 -35.48 -34.10 33.29
CA HIS A 181 -36.13 -35.35 32.86
C HIS A 181 -37.51 -35.11 32.26
N GLN A 182 -38.34 -34.30 32.93
CA GLN A 182 -39.68 -33.96 32.45
C GLN A 182 -39.61 -33.22 31.10
N ALA A 183 -38.69 -32.27 30.97
CA ALA A 183 -38.49 -31.54 29.72
C ALA A 183 -38.00 -32.46 28.58
N ILE A 184 -37.06 -33.37 28.85
CA ILE A 184 -36.58 -34.34 27.86
C ILE A 184 -37.71 -35.28 27.43
N ALA A 185 -38.54 -35.75 28.37
CA ALA A 185 -39.68 -36.60 28.05
C ALA A 185 -40.73 -35.87 27.19
N GLN A 186 -40.92 -34.57 27.40
CA GLN A 186 -41.91 -33.76 26.68
C GLN A 186 -41.42 -33.31 25.29
N TYR A 187 -40.18 -32.85 25.17
CA TYR A 187 -39.66 -32.20 23.95
C TYR A 187 -38.63 -33.05 23.20
N GLY A 188 -38.01 -34.03 23.87
CA GLY A 188 -36.92 -34.83 23.33
C GLY A 188 -35.54 -34.16 23.47
N MET A 189 -34.51 -34.99 23.60
CA MET A 189 -33.12 -34.55 23.72
C MET A 189 -32.64 -33.66 22.54
N PRO A 190 -32.99 -33.96 21.27
CA PRO A 190 -32.56 -33.13 20.13
C PRO A 190 -33.08 -31.70 20.17
N VAL A 191 -34.25 -31.45 20.77
CA VAL A 191 -34.82 -30.09 20.88
C VAL A 191 -34.08 -29.29 21.93
N ILE A 192 -33.79 -29.91 23.08
CA ILE A 192 -33.07 -29.28 24.19
C ILE A 192 -31.63 -28.93 23.79
N ALA A 193 -30.89 -29.88 23.20
CA ALA A 193 -29.52 -29.64 22.72
C ALA A 193 -29.49 -28.81 21.42
N GLY A 194 -30.53 -28.92 20.59
CA GLY A 194 -30.58 -28.32 19.26
C GLY A 194 -30.50 -26.80 19.27
N ARG A 195 -31.07 -26.14 20.30
CA ARG A 195 -31.02 -24.68 20.44
C ARG A 195 -29.58 -24.13 20.53
N PRO A 196 -28.77 -24.47 21.56
CA PRO A 196 -27.41 -23.95 21.66
C PRO A 196 -26.53 -24.39 20.48
N VAL A 197 -26.70 -25.62 19.98
CA VAL A 197 -25.97 -26.12 18.80
C VAL A 197 -26.26 -25.28 17.55
N THR A 198 -27.54 -24.97 17.30
CA THR A 198 -27.94 -24.14 16.16
C THR A 198 -27.35 -22.73 16.27
N ILE A 199 -27.41 -22.13 17.46
CA ILE A 199 -26.82 -20.81 17.72
C ILE A 199 -25.32 -20.81 17.44
N LEU A 200 -24.59 -21.84 17.90
CA LEU A 200 -23.14 -21.97 17.67
C LEU A 200 -22.79 -22.09 16.18
N ILE A 201 -23.54 -22.89 15.42
CA ILE A 201 -23.31 -23.08 13.98
C ILE A 201 -23.55 -21.76 13.25
N VAL A 202 -24.69 -21.11 13.51
CA VAL A 202 -25.04 -19.83 12.87
C VAL A 202 -24.01 -18.76 13.22
N ALA A 203 -23.62 -18.66 14.49
CA ALA A 203 -22.61 -17.71 14.94
C ALA A 203 -21.24 -17.97 14.29
N ALA A 204 -20.82 -19.22 14.14
CA ALA A 204 -19.57 -19.57 13.46
C ALA A 204 -19.57 -19.13 12.00
N ILE A 205 -20.69 -19.33 11.29
CA ILE A 205 -20.85 -18.89 9.90
C ILE A 205 -20.77 -17.36 9.81
N ILE A 206 -21.55 -16.65 10.64
CA ILE A 206 -21.57 -15.18 10.64
C ILE A 206 -20.18 -14.63 10.98
N ALA A 207 -19.55 -15.15 12.02
CA ALA A 207 -18.22 -14.70 12.44
C ALA A 207 -17.15 -14.98 11.37
N PHE A 208 -17.24 -16.12 10.67
CA PHE A 208 -16.36 -16.43 9.54
C PHE A 208 -16.56 -15.46 8.37
N LEU A 209 -17.81 -15.16 8.00
CA LEU A 209 -18.10 -14.21 6.91
C LEU A 209 -17.67 -12.79 7.27
N TRP A 210 -17.91 -12.37 8.52
CA TRP A 210 -17.52 -11.06 9.01
C TRP A 210 -16.00 -10.87 9.01
N THR A 211 -15.24 -11.82 9.56
CA THR A 211 -13.77 -11.77 9.55
C THR A 211 -13.21 -11.74 8.13
N ARG A 212 -13.78 -12.54 7.22
CA ARG A 212 -13.41 -12.50 5.80
C ARG A 212 -13.68 -11.14 5.16
N GLY A 213 -14.83 -10.53 5.43
CA GLY A 213 -15.17 -9.19 4.93
C GLY A 213 -14.21 -8.12 5.44
N MET A 214 -13.88 -8.18 6.73
CA MET A 214 -12.94 -7.27 7.38
C MET A 214 -11.53 -7.37 6.78
N ASP A 215 -11.00 -8.60 6.63
CA ASP A 215 -9.71 -8.84 5.98
C ASP A 215 -9.64 -8.27 4.56
N GLN A 216 -10.72 -8.39 3.79
CA GLN A 216 -10.80 -7.84 2.44
C GLN A 216 -10.84 -6.31 2.44
N ALA A 217 -11.60 -5.71 3.35
CA ALA A 217 -11.70 -4.25 3.48
C ALA A 217 -10.34 -3.63 3.84
N ILE A 218 -9.61 -4.24 4.79
CA ILE A 218 -8.25 -3.81 5.17
C ILE A 218 -7.30 -3.89 3.98
N ARG A 219 -7.26 -5.02 3.26
CA ARG A 219 -6.40 -5.16 2.07
C ARG A 219 -6.76 -4.19 0.94
N ARG A 220 -7.99 -3.68 0.88
CA ARG A 220 -8.39 -2.64 -0.08
C ARG A 220 -7.93 -1.27 0.39
N ALA A 221 -8.04 -0.98 1.68
CA ALA A 221 -7.53 0.26 2.27
C ALA A 221 -6.01 0.37 2.10
N ASP A 222 -5.26 -0.68 2.43
CA ASP A 222 -3.78 -0.70 2.29
C ASP A 222 -3.36 -0.43 0.84
N ARG A 223 -4.00 -1.10 -0.13
CA ARG A 223 -3.74 -0.89 -1.56
C ARG A 223 -4.09 0.53 -2.03
N ALA A 224 -5.14 1.12 -1.47
CA ALA A 224 -5.51 2.50 -1.79
C ALA A 224 -4.50 3.50 -1.21
N GLU A 225 -3.93 3.24 -0.02
CA GLU A 225 -2.85 4.05 0.56
C GLU A 225 -1.56 3.95 -0.25
N GLU A 226 -1.16 2.74 -0.65
CA GLU A 226 0.01 2.52 -1.52
C GLU A 226 -0.15 3.25 -2.86
N LEU A 227 -1.35 3.17 -3.47
CA LEU A 227 -1.62 3.84 -4.74
C LEU A 227 -1.56 5.37 -4.61
N ARG A 228 -2.11 5.94 -3.52
CA ARG A 228 -2.02 7.38 -3.24
C ARG A 228 -0.58 7.84 -3.04
N ALA A 229 0.23 7.05 -2.31
CA ALA A 229 1.64 7.36 -2.11
C ALA A 229 2.42 7.34 -3.44
N LEU A 230 2.13 6.38 -4.32
CA LEU A 230 2.73 6.33 -5.66
C LEU A 230 2.26 7.50 -6.54
N GLU A 231 0.96 7.79 -6.55
CA GLU A 231 0.40 8.92 -7.31
C GLU A 231 1.01 10.25 -6.87
N GLN A 232 1.20 10.43 -5.56
CA GLN A 232 1.86 11.62 -5.03
C GLN A 232 3.32 11.72 -5.50
N ARG A 233 4.09 10.63 -5.45
CA ARG A 233 5.48 10.61 -5.96
C ARG A 233 5.55 10.89 -7.46
N PHE A 234 4.60 10.37 -8.24
CA PHE A 234 4.51 10.66 -9.67
C PHE A 234 4.20 12.13 -9.92
N LYS A 235 3.25 12.71 -9.18
CA LYS A 235 2.93 14.15 -9.27
C LYS A 235 4.12 15.04 -8.89
N GLU A 236 4.86 14.67 -7.85
CA GLU A 236 6.07 15.38 -7.44
C GLU A 236 7.16 15.30 -8.52
N SER A 237 7.39 14.12 -9.08
CA SER A 237 8.33 13.92 -10.19
C SER A 237 7.92 14.67 -11.45
N GLU A 238 6.63 14.65 -11.81
CA GLU A 238 6.10 15.36 -12.98
C GLU A 238 6.22 16.88 -12.80
N ALA A 239 5.92 17.41 -11.61
CA ALA A 239 6.11 18.82 -11.29
C ALA A 239 7.60 19.23 -11.34
N GLU A 240 8.51 18.38 -10.87
CA GLU A 240 9.95 18.61 -10.99
C GLU A 240 10.40 18.61 -12.45
N HIS A 241 9.97 17.64 -13.25
CA HIS A 241 10.24 17.59 -14.69
C HIS A 241 9.71 18.83 -15.42
N ALA A 242 8.49 19.26 -15.13
CA ALA A 242 7.91 20.46 -15.70
C ALA A 242 8.74 21.71 -15.37
N ARG A 243 9.19 21.83 -14.11
CA ARG A 243 10.04 22.95 -13.66
C ARG A 243 11.40 22.96 -14.38
N LEU A 244 12.04 21.81 -14.54
CA LEU A 244 13.31 21.68 -15.27
C LEU A 244 13.16 22.06 -16.75
N ILE A 245 12.03 21.70 -17.37
CA ILE A 245 11.73 22.09 -18.75
C ILE A 245 11.48 23.59 -18.85
N GLU A 246 10.71 24.18 -17.93
CA GLU A 246 10.45 25.63 -17.92
C GLU A 246 11.75 26.43 -17.77
N GLU A 247 12.63 26.02 -16.85
CA GLU A 247 13.94 26.64 -16.66
C GLU A 247 14.78 26.55 -17.94
N PHE A 248 14.81 25.39 -18.60
CA PHE A 248 15.50 25.22 -19.88
C PHE A 248 14.94 26.13 -20.97
N ILE A 249 13.61 26.18 -21.16
CA ILE A 249 12.96 27.05 -22.15
C ILE A 249 13.32 28.52 -21.87
N ARG A 250 13.25 28.95 -20.62
CA ARG A 250 13.58 30.33 -20.23
C ARG A 250 15.02 30.69 -20.59
N ASN A 251 15.97 29.78 -20.33
CA ASN A 251 17.38 29.96 -20.71
C ASN A 251 17.58 29.98 -22.23
N VAL A 252 16.84 29.17 -23.00
CA VAL A 252 16.84 29.21 -24.47
C VAL A 252 16.31 30.55 -24.98
N ILE A 253 15.21 31.07 -24.42
CA ILE A 253 14.64 32.37 -24.78
C ILE A 253 15.67 33.48 -24.57
N THR A 254 16.32 33.52 -23.40
CA THR A 254 17.36 34.51 -23.09
C THR A 254 18.54 34.43 -24.06
N ALA A 255 18.97 33.22 -24.44
CA ALA A 255 20.06 33.04 -25.39
C ALA A 255 19.68 33.50 -26.81
N VAL A 256 18.46 33.18 -27.28
CA VAL A 256 17.94 33.63 -28.58
C VAL A 256 17.77 35.15 -28.61
N GLU A 257 17.33 35.77 -27.51
CA GLU A 257 17.19 37.22 -27.38
C GLU A 257 18.56 37.93 -27.45
N ALA A 258 19.57 37.43 -26.72
CA ALA A 258 20.94 37.94 -26.80
C ALA A 258 21.47 37.87 -28.25
N LEU A 259 21.18 36.77 -28.95
CA LEU A 259 21.55 36.58 -30.35
C LEU A 259 20.85 37.56 -31.30
N ALA A 260 19.55 37.79 -31.09
CA ALA A 260 18.77 38.77 -31.83
C ALA A 260 19.35 40.20 -31.67
N ASN A 261 19.87 40.52 -30.49
CA ASN A 261 20.54 41.78 -30.17
C ASN A 261 22.00 41.86 -30.66
N GLY A 262 22.52 40.82 -31.32
CA GLY A 262 23.89 40.81 -31.85
C GLY A 262 24.98 40.39 -30.87
N LEU A 263 24.61 39.92 -29.69
CA LEU A 263 25.51 39.32 -28.71
C LEU A 263 25.63 37.80 -28.95
N GLU A 264 26.71 37.19 -28.48
CA GLU A 264 26.81 35.73 -28.47
C GLU A 264 25.89 35.18 -27.37
N GLY A 265 24.80 34.53 -27.79
CA GLY A 265 23.85 33.89 -26.87
C GLY A 265 24.28 32.46 -26.54
N THR A 266 24.39 32.14 -25.25
CA THR A 266 24.63 30.76 -24.78
C THR A 266 23.59 30.38 -23.76
N VAL A 267 22.99 29.19 -23.92
CA VAL A 267 22.16 28.54 -22.91
C VAL A 267 23.08 28.04 -21.80
N GLN A 268 23.03 28.71 -20.65
CA GLN A 268 23.77 28.32 -19.45
C GLN A 268 22.82 27.59 -18.51
N LEU A 269 23.16 26.34 -18.21
CA LEU A 269 22.46 25.55 -17.20
C LEU A 269 23.41 25.26 -16.03
N PRO A 270 22.89 25.06 -14.81
CA PRO A 270 23.71 24.60 -13.69
C PRO A 270 24.50 23.33 -14.04
N PRO A 271 25.72 23.15 -13.50
CA PRO A 271 26.46 21.91 -13.65
C PRO A 271 25.62 20.74 -13.11
N ASN A 272 25.52 19.65 -13.86
CA ASN A 272 24.67 18.47 -13.61
C ASN A 272 23.16 18.63 -13.92
N HIS A 273 22.74 19.67 -14.64
CA HIS A 273 21.36 19.75 -15.09
C HIS A 273 21.00 18.57 -16.04
N PRO A 274 19.86 17.88 -15.86
CA PRO A 274 19.51 16.70 -16.67
C PRO A 274 19.38 17.02 -18.17
N LEU A 275 19.10 18.29 -18.50
CA LEU A 275 18.99 18.79 -19.88
C LEU A 275 20.31 19.34 -20.46
N GLN A 276 21.46 19.02 -19.87
CA GLN A 276 22.75 19.56 -20.32
C GLN A 276 23.12 19.12 -21.75
N GLY A 277 22.80 17.87 -22.12
CA GLY A 277 23.00 17.40 -23.50
C GLY A 277 22.19 18.21 -24.52
N GLN A 278 20.96 18.56 -24.15
CA GLN A 278 20.06 19.36 -24.95
C GLN A 278 20.57 20.80 -25.08
N ALA A 279 21.06 21.39 -24.01
CA ALA A 279 21.69 22.72 -24.06
C ALA A 279 22.95 22.75 -24.92
N ALA A 280 23.78 21.70 -24.88
CA ALA A 280 24.98 21.61 -25.72
C ALA A 280 24.63 21.61 -27.23
N PHE A 281 23.57 20.90 -27.62
CA PHE A 281 23.05 20.94 -28.99
C PHE A 281 22.61 22.36 -29.38
N VAL A 282 21.77 23.00 -28.57
CA VAL A 282 21.27 24.36 -28.83
C VAL A 282 22.43 25.36 -28.93
N ASN A 283 23.42 25.28 -28.03
CA ASN A 283 24.61 26.13 -28.06
C ASN A 283 25.44 25.96 -29.33
N THR A 284 25.57 24.73 -29.83
CA THR A 284 26.26 24.46 -31.11
C THR A 284 25.55 25.17 -32.26
N GLN A 285 24.21 25.10 -32.29
CA GLN A 285 23.40 25.75 -33.31
C GLN A 285 23.45 27.28 -33.22
N LEU A 286 23.33 27.85 -32.01
CA LEU A 286 23.47 29.29 -31.77
C LEU A 286 24.84 29.82 -32.22
N LYS A 287 25.91 29.06 -31.97
CA LYS A 287 27.27 29.43 -32.41
C LYS A 287 27.42 29.40 -33.93
N GLN A 288 26.82 28.43 -34.61
CA GLN A 288 26.80 28.40 -36.08
C GLN A 288 26.03 29.60 -36.63
N PHE A 289 24.88 29.91 -36.04
CA PHE A 289 24.09 31.09 -36.41
C PHE A 289 24.88 32.40 -36.26
N TYR A 290 25.57 32.57 -35.12
CA TYR A 290 26.40 33.75 -34.88
C TYR A 290 27.52 33.92 -35.92
N LYS A 291 28.18 32.81 -36.31
CA LYS A 291 29.20 32.82 -37.38
C LYS A 291 28.61 33.23 -38.73
N LEU A 292 27.44 32.72 -39.10
CA LEU A 292 26.75 33.10 -40.33
C LEU A 292 26.39 34.59 -40.33
N LYS A 293 25.95 35.12 -39.18
CA LYS A 293 25.65 36.54 -38.99
C LYS A 293 26.88 37.44 -39.21
N GLN A 294 28.05 37.05 -38.70
CA GLN A 294 29.29 37.83 -38.87
C GLN A 294 29.82 37.79 -40.31
N SER A 295 29.60 36.70 -41.05
CA SER A 295 30.19 36.49 -42.37
C SER A 295 29.46 37.21 -43.52
N ASN A 296 28.18 37.58 -43.36
CA ASN A 296 27.36 38.08 -44.47
C ASN A 296 26.50 39.29 -44.04
N SER A 297 26.90 40.50 -44.45
CA SER A 297 26.16 41.72 -44.09
C SER A 297 24.77 41.81 -44.74
N ILE A 298 24.58 41.22 -45.93
CA ILE A 298 23.29 41.24 -46.67
C ILE A 298 22.31 40.19 -46.13
N ALA A 299 22.77 39.04 -45.65
CA ALA A 299 21.91 38.00 -45.07
C ALA A 299 21.44 38.34 -43.63
N ASN A 300 21.92 39.45 -43.08
CA ASN A 300 21.78 39.81 -41.68
C ASN A 300 20.34 40.17 -41.30
N GLU A 301 19.59 40.83 -42.18
CA GLU A 301 18.19 41.20 -41.91
C GLU A 301 17.25 40.00 -41.88
N GLN A 302 17.37 39.07 -42.83
CA GLN A 302 16.55 37.84 -42.87
C GLN A 302 16.82 36.96 -41.64
N THR A 303 18.10 36.83 -41.28
CA THR A 303 18.57 36.08 -40.12
C THR A 303 17.99 36.66 -38.82
N LEU A 304 18.00 37.98 -38.68
CA LEU A 304 17.45 38.67 -37.51
C LEU A 304 15.91 38.59 -37.44
N HIS A 305 15.23 38.64 -38.59
CA HIS A 305 13.79 38.42 -38.68
C HIS A 305 13.40 37.00 -38.25
N ALA A 306 14.10 35.98 -38.75
CA ALA A 306 13.91 34.57 -38.37
C ALA A 306 14.07 34.35 -36.86
N ALA A 307 15.12 34.92 -36.25
CA ALA A 307 15.34 34.84 -34.81
C ALA A 307 14.20 35.48 -34.01
N ARG A 308 13.66 36.63 -34.46
CA ARG A 308 12.50 37.28 -33.81
C ARG A 308 11.23 36.45 -33.91
N ILE A 309 10.99 35.78 -35.04
CA ILE A 309 9.86 34.86 -35.21
C ILE A 309 9.98 33.70 -34.22
N LEU A 310 11.14 33.06 -34.14
CA LEU A 310 11.39 31.96 -33.18
C LEU A 310 11.21 32.45 -31.73
N LEU A 311 11.78 33.59 -31.38
CA LEU A 311 11.64 34.19 -30.04
C LEU A 311 10.17 34.42 -29.69
N THR A 312 9.39 34.99 -30.62
CA THR A 312 7.96 35.24 -30.42
C THR A 312 7.20 33.94 -30.18
N MET A 313 7.53 32.87 -30.89
CA MET A 313 6.90 31.56 -30.67
C MET A 313 7.29 30.96 -29.33
N LEU A 314 8.57 31.00 -28.95
CA LEU A 314 9.03 30.49 -27.66
C LEU A 314 8.42 31.26 -26.48
N GLN A 315 8.31 32.58 -26.59
CA GLN A 315 7.62 33.40 -25.58
C GLN A 315 6.13 33.08 -25.49
N ARG A 316 5.47 32.76 -26.61
CA ARG A 316 4.06 32.33 -26.60
C ARG A 316 3.88 30.96 -25.96
N ILE A 317 4.80 30.02 -26.20
CA ILE A 317 4.83 28.70 -25.56
C ILE A 317 5.08 28.83 -24.06
N ASN A 318 6.05 29.65 -23.65
CA ASN A 318 6.36 29.87 -22.24
C ASN A 318 5.21 30.53 -21.44
N ASN A 319 4.32 31.26 -22.12
CA ASN A 319 3.17 31.90 -21.49
C ASN A 319 1.87 31.05 -21.58
N ASP A 320 1.98 29.75 -21.93
CA ASP A 320 0.86 28.82 -22.17
C ASP A 320 -0.17 29.31 -23.21
N ARG A 321 0.18 30.28 -24.06
CA ARG A 321 -0.74 30.88 -25.04
C ARG A 321 -0.78 30.12 -26.36
N VAL A 322 0.23 29.33 -26.66
CA VAL A 322 0.33 28.56 -27.90
C VAL A 322 0.78 27.14 -27.57
N MET A 323 0.06 26.15 -28.11
CA MET A 323 0.47 24.76 -28.01
C MET A 323 1.80 24.54 -28.74
N ILE A 324 2.61 23.59 -28.26
CA ILE A 324 3.93 23.21 -28.80
C ILE A 324 3.91 23.01 -30.34
N ASN A 325 2.74 22.68 -30.90
CA ASN A 325 2.46 22.63 -32.34
C ASN A 325 2.87 23.86 -33.15
N GLY A 326 3.00 25.05 -32.55
CA GLY A 326 3.51 26.25 -33.23
C GLY A 326 4.97 26.13 -33.72
N LEU A 327 5.73 25.14 -33.22
CA LEU A 327 7.08 24.81 -33.67
C LEU A 327 7.12 23.60 -34.63
N ASP A 328 5.96 23.06 -35.03
CA ASP A 328 5.91 21.92 -35.96
C ASP A 328 6.72 22.27 -37.23
N PRO A 329 7.75 21.48 -37.61
CA PRO A 329 8.59 21.75 -38.78
C PRO A 329 7.83 21.78 -40.11
N ARG A 330 6.55 21.34 -40.14
CA ARG A 330 5.66 21.51 -41.31
C ARG A 330 5.02 22.89 -41.38
N GLN A 331 4.87 23.55 -40.24
CA GLN A 331 4.17 24.84 -40.09
C GLN A 331 5.15 26.00 -39.87
N PHE A 332 6.28 25.72 -39.24
CA PHE A 332 7.31 26.69 -38.92
C PHE A 332 8.48 26.57 -39.92
N THR A 333 8.63 27.56 -40.80
CA THR A 333 9.83 27.73 -41.64
C THR A 333 10.17 29.20 -41.76
N THR A 334 11.45 29.53 -41.56
CA THR A 334 11.97 30.90 -41.65
C THR A 334 12.93 31.07 -42.82
N GLN A 335 13.10 30.06 -43.68
CA GLN A 335 14.11 30.02 -44.76
C GLN A 335 15.57 30.12 -44.27
N VAL A 336 15.78 30.05 -42.95
CA VAL A 336 17.10 30.09 -42.30
C VAL A 336 17.32 28.73 -41.65
N PRO A 337 18.07 27.81 -42.28
CA PRO A 337 18.12 26.39 -41.89
C PRO A 337 18.45 26.16 -40.41
N VAL A 338 19.34 26.97 -39.85
CA VAL A 338 19.75 26.85 -38.43
C VAL A 338 18.59 27.17 -37.48
N ILE A 339 17.75 28.16 -37.79
CA ILE A 339 16.57 28.50 -36.97
C ILE A 339 15.51 27.41 -37.09
N ASP A 340 15.31 26.88 -38.29
CA ASP A 340 14.37 25.77 -38.54
C ASP A 340 14.82 24.48 -37.83
N GLU A 341 16.13 24.21 -37.75
CA GLU A 341 16.70 23.10 -36.98
C GLU A 341 16.51 23.27 -35.46
N ILE A 342 16.74 24.48 -34.93
CA ILE A 342 16.49 24.77 -33.51
C ILE A 342 15.00 24.60 -33.20
N ALA A 343 14.11 25.15 -34.03
CA ALA A 343 12.67 25.01 -33.87
C ALA A 343 12.23 23.54 -33.90
N ARG A 344 12.70 22.77 -34.89
CA ARG A 344 12.43 21.34 -35.03
C ARG A 344 12.92 20.55 -33.81
N TYR A 345 14.14 20.83 -33.35
CA TYR A 345 14.71 20.18 -32.17
C TYR A 345 13.84 20.42 -30.93
N LEU A 346 13.50 21.69 -30.68
CA LEU A 346 12.65 22.09 -29.55
C LEU A 346 11.25 21.47 -29.65
N TYR A 347 10.68 21.39 -30.85
CA TYR A 347 9.40 20.74 -31.08
C TYR A 347 9.38 19.27 -30.62
N TYR A 348 10.35 18.47 -31.08
CA TYR A 348 10.44 17.05 -30.70
C TYR A 348 10.80 16.88 -29.23
N PHE A 349 11.73 17.69 -28.72
CA PHE A 349 12.13 17.67 -27.32
C PHE A 349 10.93 17.93 -26.38
N LEU A 350 10.13 18.96 -26.67
CA LEU A 350 8.96 19.32 -25.86
C LEU A 350 7.82 18.29 -25.96
N HIS A 351 7.79 17.48 -27.03
CA HIS A 351 6.87 16.33 -27.14
C HIS A 351 7.39 15.06 -26.45
N GLY A 352 8.56 15.10 -25.82
CA GLY A 352 9.21 13.90 -25.28
C GLY A 352 9.63 12.89 -26.36
N GLN A 353 9.70 13.33 -27.62
CA GLN A 353 10.10 12.50 -28.75
C GLN A 353 11.58 12.67 -29.04
N HIS A 354 12.22 11.59 -29.48
CA HIS A 354 13.61 11.66 -29.93
C HIS A 354 13.65 12.36 -31.29
N VAL A 355 14.55 13.32 -31.44
CA VAL A 355 14.74 14.00 -32.72
C VAL A 355 15.19 12.94 -33.73
N PRO A 356 14.48 12.75 -34.84
CA PRO A 356 14.94 11.84 -35.88
C PRO A 356 16.31 12.34 -36.33
N GLN A 357 17.35 11.55 -36.08
CA GLN A 357 18.69 11.86 -36.59
C GLN A 357 18.56 11.99 -38.09
N GLN A 358 18.82 13.18 -38.63
CA GLN A 358 18.95 13.36 -40.06
C GLN A 358 20.09 12.45 -40.50
N SER A 359 19.70 11.28 -41.01
CA SER A 359 20.59 10.41 -41.73
C SER A 359 21.13 11.30 -42.84
N ALA A 360 22.42 11.62 -42.79
CA ALA A 360 23.06 12.51 -43.74
C ALA A 360 22.64 12.06 -45.12
N VAL A 361 21.79 12.87 -45.78
CA VAL A 361 21.32 12.57 -47.12
C VAL A 361 22.58 12.60 -47.98
N ALA A 362 23.08 11.41 -48.32
CA ALA A 362 24.20 11.25 -49.21
C ALA A 362 23.85 12.01 -50.49
N GLY A 363 24.58 13.10 -50.75
CA GLY A 363 24.33 13.93 -51.92
C GLY A 363 24.44 13.10 -53.21
N PRO A 364 23.76 13.49 -54.31
CA PRO A 364 23.70 12.69 -55.55
C PRO A 364 25.02 12.57 -56.32
N TYR A 365 26.13 13.06 -55.78
CA TYR A 365 27.45 13.02 -56.40
C TYR A 365 28.39 12.11 -55.61
N GLY A 366 28.16 10.82 -55.74
CA GLY A 366 29.03 9.74 -55.26
C GLY A 366 29.05 8.62 -56.28
N ALA A 367 29.72 8.87 -57.41
CA ALA A 367 29.97 7.85 -58.42
C ALA A 367 30.75 6.67 -57.82
N GLY A 368 30.19 5.48 -57.98
CA GLY A 368 30.90 4.20 -58.15
C GLY A 368 32.06 3.90 -57.21
N VAL A 369 31.77 3.37 -56.02
CA VAL A 369 32.64 2.36 -55.40
C VAL A 369 31.76 1.21 -54.91
N SER A 370 31.97 0.03 -55.49
CA SER A 370 31.30 -1.21 -55.13
C SER A 370 31.56 -1.57 -53.66
N PRO A 371 30.54 -1.94 -52.87
CA PRO A 371 30.76 -2.56 -51.57
C PRO A 371 31.00 -4.07 -51.77
N SER A 372 32.26 -4.47 -51.77
CA SER A 372 32.63 -5.84 -51.45
C SER A 372 32.20 -6.17 -50.02
N GLN A 373 31.39 -7.21 -49.92
CA GLN A 373 30.96 -7.94 -48.74
C GLN A 373 31.96 -7.92 -47.57
N GLN A 374 31.59 -7.29 -46.45
CA GLN A 374 32.05 -7.71 -45.13
C GLN A 374 30.84 -7.97 -44.23
N ARG A 375 30.53 -9.25 -44.17
CA ARG A 375 29.51 -9.90 -43.36
C ARG A 375 30.00 -9.94 -41.91
N PHE A 376 29.69 -8.91 -41.11
CA PHE A 376 29.79 -9.02 -39.66
C PHE A 376 28.56 -9.77 -39.13
N THR A 377 28.74 -11.06 -38.88
CA THR A 377 27.86 -11.85 -38.04
C THR A 377 27.95 -11.34 -36.61
N ASN A 378 26.86 -10.82 -36.07
CA ASN A 378 26.70 -10.52 -34.65
C ASN A 378 26.16 -11.79 -33.94
N PRO A 379 26.95 -12.48 -33.10
CA PRO A 379 26.48 -13.67 -32.39
C PRO A 379 26.07 -13.24 -30.98
N ASN A 380 24.82 -12.84 -30.76
CA ASN A 380 24.21 -12.79 -29.41
C ASN A 380 22.69 -12.53 -29.46
N GLN A 381 21.96 -13.39 -30.18
CA GLN A 381 20.52 -13.54 -29.99
C GLN A 381 20.19 -15.03 -29.98
N HIS A 382 20.10 -15.62 -28.79
CA HIS A 382 19.17 -16.69 -28.40
C HIS A 382 19.52 -17.26 -27.01
N THR A 383 18.79 -16.84 -25.99
CA THR A 383 18.29 -17.76 -24.95
C THR A 383 16.90 -17.30 -24.54
N THR A 384 15.91 -17.72 -25.31
CA THR A 384 14.51 -17.79 -24.89
C THR A 384 14.41 -18.84 -23.78
N ASN A 385 14.04 -18.42 -22.57
CA ASN A 385 13.73 -19.30 -21.44
C ASN A 385 12.25 -19.71 -21.53
N PRO A 386 11.91 -21.00 -21.78
CA PRO A 386 10.52 -21.43 -21.99
C PRO A 386 9.80 -21.86 -20.69
N ASN A 387 10.26 -21.46 -19.49
CA ASN A 387 9.67 -21.90 -18.22
C ASN A 387 9.20 -20.76 -17.29
N ARG A 388 8.34 -19.87 -17.80
CA ARG A 388 7.46 -19.06 -16.94
C ARG A 388 6.00 -19.43 -17.20
N ARG A 389 5.55 -20.49 -16.51
CA ARG A 389 4.12 -20.75 -16.28
C ARG A 389 3.52 -19.53 -15.61
N SER A 390 2.65 -18.84 -16.33
CA SER A 390 1.75 -17.81 -15.82
C SER A 390 0.76 -18.43 -14.84
N MET A 391 0.99 -18.26 -13.54
CA MET A 391 -0.06 -18.34 -12.53
C MET A 391 -0.56 -16.92 -12.27
N TYR A 392 -1.49 -16.46 -13.08
CA TYR A 392 -2.45 -15.42 -12.70
C TYR A 392 -3.84 -16.05 -12.83
N PRO A 393 -4.58 -16.26 -11.73
CA PRO A 393 -5.97 -16.66 -11.84
C PRO A 393 -6.82 -15.47 -12.28
N ASN A 394 -7.61 -15.72 -13.32
CA ASN A 394 -8.79 -14.97 -13.75
C ASN A 394 -9.52 -14.33 -12.56
N GLN A 395 -9.51 -12.99 -12.48
CA GLN A 395 -10.54 -12.25 -11.75
C GLN A 395 -11.73 -12.09 -12.68
N GLN A 396 -12.60 -13.11 -12.69
CA GLN A 396 -13.98 -12.97 -13.15
C GLN A 396 -14.83 -12.44 -11.99
N SER A 397 -15.52 -11.34 -12.28
CA SER A 397 -16.85 -10.94 -11.79
C SER A 397 -17.30 -11.48 -10.43
N TRP A 398 -17.32 -10.60 -9.43
CA TRP A 398 -18.35 -10.53 -8.40
C TRP A 398 -18.66 -9.06 -8.12
#